data_AF-A0A3B3UZS6-F1
#
_entry.id   AF-A0A3B3UZS6-F1
#
_cell.length_a   1.000
_cell.length_b   1.000
_cell.length_c   1.000
_cell.angle_alpha   90.00
_cell.angle_beta   90.00
_cell.angle_gamma   90.00
#
_symmetry.space_group_name_H-M   'P 1'
#
loop_
_entity.id
_entity.type
_entity.pdbx_description
1 polymer ?
#
loop_
_entity_poly.entity_id
_entity_poly.type
_entity_poly.pdbx_seq_one_letter_code
_entity_poly.pdbx_strand_id
1 'polypeptide(L)'
;MIYHFSLSTKTWMIKLFSLDQFENLDKHTQWGIDFLERYAKFVKERLDIEQNYAKQLRNLVKKYCPKRSKDEEPRFTSCLSFYSILGELNDYAGQREVVAEEMSHKVYNELMRYSQELKAERKHHLQEGRKAQQFLDHCWKQMDNSKKKFERECREAEKAQSTYDRLDNDINATKSEVEKAKAQLYMRTHMADESKNEYAAQLQNFNGEQWKHFNNSIPQIFKNLQGMDERRTVKLGETYRSFAEAERRVIPIITKCLDGMVSAAKAVDERRDSTIVVESFKSGFEPPGDFPFEDFSQNLSRTGSDGTISNTPKGERELAPVPRSEAKHTISKGKNKLWLFGKKPKVPSLEDFSHLPPEQRRKRLQQKIDELNRELQKETDQRDALNKMKDVYEKNPQMGDPNSLQPKISETNCNIQKLRSEIHKNETWLSEVEGKQSSRGDRRHSADNHHHTPHGRESPEGSYNDDTNQEHQTPHRTPQHRPAQPAQPNHDPHEFDDEFDDDDPLPVIGHCKALYSFDGNCCSAYCLGFPSVISPQKAGGESGFLIGYLSHSALKLPVGENP
;
A
#
# COMPACT_ATOMS: atom_id res chain seq x y z
N MET A 1 -26.03 -43.38 46.06
CA MET A 1 -25.72 -44.20 44.86
C MET A 1 -24.58 -43.51 44.12
N ILE A 2 -23.52 -44.23 43.77
CA ILE A 2 -22.44 -43.70 42.92
C ILE A 2 -22.79 -44.09 41.49
N TYR A 3 -23.09 -43.10 40.63
CA TYR A 3 -23.52 -43.38 39.25
C TYR A 3 -22.30 -43.60 38.34
N HIS A 4 -22.21 -44.81 37.80
CA HIS A 4 -21.14 -45.25 36.91
C HIS A 4 -21.37 -44.71 35.49
N PHE A 5 -20.95 -43.47 35.22
CA PHE A 5 -21.14 -42.83 33.91
C PHE A 5 -20.35 -43.54 32.79
N SER A 6 -21.00 -43.79 31.66
CA SER A 6 -20.38 -44.51 30.53
C SER A 6 -19.34 -43.64 29.81
N LEU A 7 -18.12 -44.17 29.68
CA LEU A 7 -16.94 -43.47 29.13
C LEU A 7 -16.94 -43.41 27.59
N SER A 8 -18.01 -42.89 26.96
CA SER A 8 -18.15 -42.89 25.50
C SER A 8 -18.51 -41.55 24.83
N THR A 9 -18.61 -40.44 25.57
CA THR A 9 -18.77 -39.08 25.00
C THR A 9 -17.80 -38.09 25.65
N LYS A 10 -16.88 -37.52 24.85
CA LYS A 10 -15.89 -36.53 25.31
C LYS A 10 -16.46 -35.09 25.31
N THR A 11 -17.66 -34.89 25.85
CA THR A 11 -18.29 -33.56 25.94
C THR A 11 -17.78 -32.79 27.17
N TRP A 12 -17.84 -31.45 27.10
CA TRP A 12 -17.49 -30.57 28.21
C TRP A 12 -18.30 -30.88 29.49
N MET A 13 -19.55 -31.36 29.34
CA MET A 13 -20.43 -31.80 30.42
C MET A 13 -19.76 -32.73 31.44
N ILE A 14 -19.05 -33.78 30.97
CA ILE A 14 -18.62 -34.89 31.85
C ILE A 14 -17.39 -34.53 32.68
N LYS A 15 -16.57 -33.56 32.23
CA LYS A 15 -15.37 -33.10 32.95
C LYS A 15 -15.56 -31.82 33.76
N LEU A 16 -16.61 -31.04 33.49
CA LEU A 16 -16.82 -29.71 34.08
C LEU A 16 -18.08 -29.70 34.99
N PHE A 17 -18.33 -30.79 35.71
CA PHE A 17 -19.58 -30.99 36.47
C PHE A 17 -19.71 -30.09 37.71
N SER A 18 -18.65 -29.39 38.10
CA SER A 18 -18.60 -28.42 39.20
C SER A 18 -18.81 -26.97 38.69
N LEU A 19 -19.54 -26.18 39.47
CA LEU A 19 -19.90 -24.78 39.13
C LEU A 19 -18.69 -23.84 38.96
N ASP A 20 -17.52 -24.19 39.48
CA ASP A 20 -16.27 -23.43 39.36
C ASP A 20 -15.77 -23.30 37.91
N GLN A 21 -16.14 -24.23 37.04
CA GLN A 21 -15.69 -24.22 35.64
C GLN A 21 -16.40 -23.17 34.76
N PHE A 22 -17.48 -22.54 35.25
CA PHE A 22 -18.18 -21.51 34.48
C PHE A 22 -17.25 -20.34 34.12
N GLU A 23 -16.43 -19.88 35.07
CA GLU A 23 -15.45 -18.82 34.80
C GLU A 23 -14.33 -19.27 33.85
N ASN A 24 -13.94 -20.54 33.88
CA ASN A 24 -12.90 -21.07 33.00
C ASN A 24 -13.42 -21.15 31.56
N LEU A 25 -14.71 -21.44 31.37
CA LEU A 25 -15.35 -21.34 30.06
C LEU A 25 -15.55 -19.88 29.60
N ASP A 26 -15.87 -18.96 30.51
CA ASP A 26 -15.87 -17.51 30.23
C ASP A 26 -14.48 -17.10 29.69
N LYS A 27 -13.40 -17.38 30.44
CA LYS A 27 -12.00 -17.08 30.09
C LYS A 27 -11.55 -17.75 28.76
N HIS A 28 -11.80 -19.05 28.58
CA HIS A 28 -11.44 -19.81 27.36
C HIS A 28 -12.13 -19.28 26.11
N THR A 29 -13.46 -19.09 26.17
CA THR A 29 -14.22 -18.59 25.01
C THR A 29 -13.88 -17.14 24.67
N GLN A 30 -13.44 -16.32 25.64
CA GLN A 30 -12.90 -14.98 25.38
C GLN A 30 -11.54 -15.07 24.69
N TRP A 31 -10.59 -15.84 25.23
CA TRP A 31 -9.26 -16.02 24.66
C TRP A 31 -9.30 -16.46 23.19
N GLY A 32 -10.22 -17.37 22.85
CA GLY A 32 -10.40 -17.81 21.46
C GLY A 32 -10.93 -16.71 20.51
N ILE A 33 -11.72 -15.77 21.02
CA ILE A 33 -12.13 -14.57 20.27
C ILE A 33 -10.94 -13.61 20.13
N ASP A 34 -10.19 -13.36 21.21
CA ASP A 34 -9.02 -12.48 21.20
C ASP A 34 -7.94 -12.99 20.22
N PHE A 35 -7.80 -14.31 20.10
CA PHE A 35 -6.93 -14.95 19.11
C PHE A 35 -7.45 -14.78 17.67
N LEU A 36 -8.75 -14.89 17.45
CA LEU A 36 -9.37 -14.66 16.13
C LEU A 36 -9.19 -13.20 15.68
N GLU A 37 -9.33 -12.23 16.58
CA GLU A 37 -9.09 -10.81 16.27
C GLU A 37 -7.61 -10.49 16.09
N ARG A 38 -6.71 -11.18 16.80
CA ARG A 38 -5.26 -11.12 16.53
C ARG A 38 -4.93 -11.63 15.13
N TYR A 39 -5.56 -12.72 14.68
CA TYR A 39 -5.39 -13.19 13.30
C TYR A 39 -5.98 -12.20 12.27
N ALA A 40 -7.15 -11.61 12.54
CA ALA A 40 -7.71 -10.56 11.68
C ALA A 40 -6.76 -9.35 11.55
N LYS A 41 -6.11 -8.92 12.64
CA LYS A 41 -5.09 -7.86 12.61
C LYS A 41 -3.87 -8.23 11.75
N PHE A 42 -3.36 -9.46 11.88
CA PHE A 42 -2.29 -9.97 11.01
C PHE A 42 -2.69 -9.96 9.52
N VAL A 43 -3.91 -10.40 9.18
CA VAL A 43 -4.40 -10.36 7.79
C VAL A 43 -4.50 -8.93 7.28
N LYS A 44 -4.91 -7.97 8.12
CA LYS A 44 -4.96 -6.54 7.77
C LYS A 44 -3.57 -5.95 7.52
N GLU A 45 -2.58 -6.27 8.35
CA GLU A 45 -1.19 -5.84 8.12
C GLU A 45 -0.60 -6.46 6.85
N ARG A 46 -0.84 -7.76 6.62
CA ARG A 46 -0.44 -8.46 5.38
C ARG A 46 -1.09 -7.86 4.13
N LEU A 47 -2.37 -7.45 4.22
CA LEU A 47 -3.14 -6.78 3.18
C LEU A 47 -2.53 -5.42 2.82
N ASP A 48 -2.20 -4.60 3.82
CA ASP A 48 -1.68 -3.24 3.60
C ASP A 48 -0.26 -3.27 3.00
N ILE A 49 0.55 -4.26 3.37
CA ILE A 49 1.84 -4.57 2.71
C ILE A 49 1.62 -4.89 1.23
N GLU A 50 0.61 -5.70 0.88
CA GLU A 50 0.33 -6.08 -0.51
C GLU A 50 -0.13 -4.89 -1.36
N GLN A 51 -1.07 -4.10 -0.86
CA GLN A 51 -1.55 -2.89 -1.54
C GLN A 51 -0.40 -1.90 -1.78
N ASN A 52 0.50 -1.73 -0.80
CA ASN A 52 1.66 -0.86 -0.95
C ASN A 52 2.70 -1.41 -1.95
N TYR A 53 2.93 -2.72 -1.99
CA TYR A 53 3.81 -3.35 -2.97
C TYR A 53 3.29 -3.17 -4.40
N ALA A 54 2.02 -3.52 -4.65
CA ALA A 54 1.40 -3.38 -5.97
C ALA A 54 1.37 -1.93 -6.45
N LYS A 55 1.02 -0.98 -5.56
CA LYS A 55 1.08 0.47 -5.82
C LYS A 55 2.48 0.95 -6.19
N GLN A 56 3.53 0.42 -5.55
CA GLN A 56 4.91 0.74 -5.91
C GLN A 56 5.27 0.22 -7.31
N LEU A 57 4.83 -0.99 -7.69
CA LEU A 57 5.01 -1.52 -9.05
C LEU A 57 4.27 -0.69 -10.11
N ARG A 58 3.01 -0.31 -9.86
CA ARG A 58 2.25 0.60 -10.74
C ARG A 58 2.97 1.93 -10.94
N ASN A 59 3.49 2.52 -9.86
CA ASN A 59 4.26 3.77 -9.90
C ASN A 59 5.60 3.60 -10.65
N LEU A 60 6.28 2.47 -10.48
CA LEU A 60 7.51 2.14 -11.18
C LEU A 60 7.26 2.06 -12.69
N VAL A 61 6.25 1.31 -13.14
CA VAL A 61 5.88 1.24 -14.56
C VAL A 61 5.54 2.64 -15.09
N LYS A 62 4.64 3.38 -14.42
CA LYS A 62 4.24 4.74 -14.82
C LYS A 62 5.41 5.74 -14.89
N LYS A 63 6.50 5.52 -14.14
CA LYS A 63 7.71 6.35 -14.19
C LYS A 63 8.53 6.12 -15.47
N TYR A 64 8.60 4.87 -15.95
CA TYR A 64 9.43 4.47 -17.09
C TYR A 64 8.66 4.30 -18.41
N CYS A 65 7.33 4.25 -18.40
CA CYS A 65 6.51 4.32 -19.60
C CYS A 65 6.79 5.61 -20.42
N PRO A 66 6.76 5.55 -21.76
CA PRO A 66 6.91 6.70 -22.63
C PRO A 66 5.90 7.84 -22.37
N LYS A 67 6.30 9.05 -22.76
CA LYS A 67 5.55 10.31 -22.54
C LYS A 67 5.37 11.15 -23.81
N ARG A 68 5.60 10.58 -24.99
CA ARG A 68 5.52 11.27 -26.30
C ARG A 68 4.56 10.55 -27.24
N SER A 69 4.26 11.16 -28.38
CA SER A 69 3.40 10.62 -29.41
C SER A 69 4.07 9.51 -30.22
N LYS A 70 3.28 8.51 -30.61
CA LYS A 70 3.72 7.28 -31.30
C LYS A 70 4.54 7.50 -32.57
N ASP A 71 4.39 8.64 -33.25
CA ASP A 71 5.14 8.95 -34.48
C ASP A 71 6.64 9.30 -34.22
N GLU A 72 7.01 9.68 -32.99
CA GLU A 72 8.42 9.87 -32.57
C GLU A 72 8.96 8.68 -31.74
N GLU A 73 8.15 7.65 -31.46
CA GLU A 73 8.54 6.56 -30.56
C GLU A 73 9.48 5.53 -31.22
N PRO A 74 10.34 4.86 -30.42
CA PRO A 74 11.44 4.08 -30.95
C PRO A 74 10.96 2.81 -31.65
N ARG A 75 11.28 2.70 -32.95
CA ARG A 75 11.03 1.53 -33.79
C ARG A 75 11.90 0.31 -33.42
N PHE A 76 12.98 0.54 -32.67
CA PHE A 76 13.95 -0.47 -32.27
C PHE A 76 13.32 -1.55 -31.38
N THR A 77 13.52 -2.81 -31.76
CA THR A 77 13.04 -4.00 -31.06
C THR A 77 13.53 -4.05 -29.61
N SER A 78 14.76 -3.58 -29.36
CA SER A 78 15.32 -3.37 -28.02
C SER A 78 14.44 -2.47 -27.15
N CYS A 79 13.97 -1.33 -27.66
CA CYS A 79 13.08 -0.42 -26.93
C CYS A 79 11.65 -0.97 -26.81
N LEU A 80 11.10 -1.52 -27.89
CA LEU A 80 9.76 -2.10 -27.90
C LEU A 80 9.63 -3.26 -26.90
N SER A 81 10.65 -4.10 -26.81
CA SER A 81 10.70 -5.22 -25.86
C SER A 81 10.73 -4.76 -24.40
N PHE A 82 11.43 -3.65 -24.10
CA PHE A 82 11.36 -3.03 -22.78
C PHE A 82 9.96 -2.51 -22.45
N TYR A 83 9.24 -1.93 -23.42
CA TYR A 83 7.86 -1.49 -23.21
C TYR A 83 6.87 -2.66 -23.04
N SER A 84 7.10 -3.79 -23.71
CA SER A 84 6.38 -5.04 -23.42
C SER A 84 6.64 -5.55 -22.00
N ILE A 85 7.88 -5.52 -21.52
CA ILE A 85 8.23 -5.89 -20.13
C ILE A 85 7.55 -4.96 -19.11
N LEU A 86 7.47 -3.64 -19.39
CA LEU A 86 6.70 -2.70 -18.56
C LEU A 86 5.19 -3.02 -18.55
N GLY A 87 4.63 -3.48 -19.68
CA GLY A 87 3.24 -3.95 -19.77
C GLY A 87 2.98 -5.19 -18.91
N GLU A 88 3.81 -6.22 -19.02
CA GLU A 88 3.67 -7.43 -18.20
C GLU A 88 3.89 -7.15 -16.70
N LEU A 89 4.74 -6.18 -16.34
CA LEU A 89 4.93 -5.74 -14.95
C LEU A 89 3.72 -4.97 -14.42
N ASN A 90 3.03 -4.22 -15.27
CA ASN A 90 1.77 -3.55 -14.92
C ASN A 90 0.66 -4.57 -14.63
N ASP A 91 0.59 -5.62 -15.43
CA ASP A 91 -0.47 -6.63 -15.31
C ASP A 91 -0.18 -7.60 -14.15
N TYR A 92 1.10 -7.92 -13.89
CA TYR A 92 1.56 -8.54 -12.64
C TYR A 92 1.16 -7.69 -11.41
N ALA A 93 1.37 -6.36 -11.44
CA ALA A 93 0.96 -5.48 -10.36
C ALA A 93 -0.56 -5.51 -10.14
N GLY A 94 -1.36 -5.59 -11.21
CA GLY A 94 -2.81 -5.82 -11.13
C GLY A 94 -3.18 -7.14 -10.48
N GLN A 95 -2.42 -8.22 -10.70
CA GLN A 95 -2.65 -9.49 -9.98
C GLN A 95 -2.34 -9.37 -8.48
N ARG A 96 -1.37 -8.55 -8.09
CA ARG A 96 -1.09 -8.28 -6.67
C ARG A 96 -2.19 -7.41 -6.01
N GLU A 97 -2.80 -6.49 -6.75
CA GLU A 97 -4.02 -5.78 -6.33
C GLU A 97 -5.19 -6.78 -6.10
N VAL A 98 -5.40 -7.74 -7.02
CA VAL A 98 -6.43 -8.79 -6.85
C VAL A 98 -6.19 -9.67 -5.62
N VAL A 99 -4.94 -10.02 -5.30
CA VAL A 99 -4.59 -10.75 -4.07
C VAL A 99 -4.98 -9.96 -2.82
N ALA A 100 -4.74 -8.65 -2.83
CA ALA A 100 -5.17 -7.76 -1.75
C ALA A 100 -6.70 -7.69 -1.63
N GLU A 101 -7.42 -7.53 -2.74
CA GLU A 101 -8.90 -7.48 -2.73
C GLU A 101 -9.52 -8.79 -2.24
N GLU A 102 -9.02 -9.95 -2.65
CA GLU A 102 -9.50 -11.25 -2.15
C GLU A 102 -9.15 -11.47 -0.66
N MET A 103 -7.95 -11.08 -0.19
CA MET A 103 -7.64 -11.12 1.25
C MET A 103 -8.56 -10.19 2.07
N SER A 104 -8.85 -9.00 1.57
CA SER A 104 -9.77 -8.05 2.20
C SER A 104 -11.18 -8.63 2.33
N HIS A 105 -11.75 -9.10 1.22
CA HIS A 105 -13.14 -9.55 1.18
C HIS A 105 -13.37 -10.96 1.76
N LYS A 106 -12.52 -11.94 1.42
CA LYS A 106 -12.73 -13.36 1.77
C LYS A 106 -12.14 -13.77 3.12
N VAL A 107 -11.27 -12.94 3.70
CA VAL A 107 -10.56 -13.25 4.96
C VAL A 107 -10.82 -12.16 5.99
N TYR A 108 -10.35 -10.93 5.78
CA TYR A 108 -10.41 -9.88 6.81
C TYR A 108 -11.86 -9.47 7.16
N ASN A 109 -12.67 -9.06 6.18
CA ASN A 109 -14.04 -8.61 6.42
C ASN A 109 -14.93 -9.74 6.99
N GLU A 110 -14.71 -10.98 6.54
CA GLU A 110 -15.42 -12.16 7.03
C GLU A 110 -15.05 -12.51 8.48
N LEU A 111 -13.77 -12.41 8.86
CA LEU A 111 -13.33 -12.55 10.25
C LEU A 111 -13.93 -11.46 11.16
N MET A 112 -13.93 -10.20 10.70
CA MET A 112 -14.48 -9.08 11.46
C MET A 112 -16.00 -9.21 11.68
N ARG A 113 -16.74 -9.60 10.63
CA ARG A 113 -18.18 -9.92 10.74
C ARG A 113 -18.43 -11.05 11.72
N TYR A 114 -17.73 -12.17 11.55
CA TYR A 114 -17.90 -13.37 12.36
C TYR A 114 -17.48 -13.15 13.83
N SER A 115 -16.48 -12.31 14.11
CA SER A 115 -16.10 -11.94 15.49
C SER A 115 -17.26 -11.26 16.23
N GLN A 116 -17.99 -10.34 15.59
CA GLN A 116 -19.11 -9.64 16.22
C GLN A 116 -20.30 -10.58 16.48
N GLU A 117 -20.61 -11.46 15.51
CA GLU A 117 -21.64 -12.51 15.67
C GLU A 117 -21.29 -13.45 16.84
N LEU A 118 -20.03 -13.91 16.89
CA LEU A 118 -19.50 -14.79 17.94
C LEU A 118 -19.48 -14.11 19.33
N LYS A 119 -19.13 -12.82 19.41
CA LYS A 119 -19.22 -12.03 20.65
C LYS A 119 -20.66 -11.91 21.16
N ALA A 120 -21.63 -11.72 20.27
CA ALA A 120 -23.04 -11.65 20.63
C ALA A 120 -23.59 -13.02 21.10
N GLU A 121 -23.29 -14.09 20.37
CA GLU A 121 -23.69 -15.47 20.71
C GLU A 121 -23.10 -15.90 22.07
N ARG A 122 -21.80 -15.67 22.28
CA ARG A 122 -21.10 -15.90 23.56
C ARG A 122 -21.77 -15.16 24.71
N LYS A 123 -22.05 -13.87 24.54
CA LYS A 123 -22.70 -13.03 25.57
C LYS A 123 -24.09 -13.56 25.92
N HIS A 124 -24.87 -14.01 24.94
CA HIS A 124 -26.17 -14.61 25.18
C HIS A 124 -26.08 -15.91 26.00
N HIS A 125 -25.22 -16.87 25.60
CA HIS A 125 -25.09 -18.13 26.32
C HIS A 125 -24.58 -17.95 27.76
N LEU A 126 -23.62 -17.05 27.99
CA LEU A 126 -23.14 -16.72 29.33
C LEU A 126 -24.23 -16.03 30.18
N GLN A 127 -25.11 -15.23 29.57
CA GLN A 127 -26.23 -14.60 30.27
C GLN A 127 -27.31 -15.63 30.67
N GLU A 128 -27.60 -16.64 29.85
CA GLU A 128 -28.49 -17.74 30.26
C GLU A 128 -27.88 -18.57 31.39
N GLY A 129 -26.56 -18.80 31.39
CA GLY A 129 -25.84 -19.42 32.51
C GLY A 129 -26.02 -18.65 33.83
N ARG A 130 -25.78 -17.34 33.79
CA ARG A 130 -25.93 -16.46 34.97
C ARG A 130 -27.39 -16.40 35.46
N LYS A 131 -28.38 -16.37 34.55
CA LYS A 131 -29.81 -16.49 34.91
C LYS A 131 -30.12 -17.82 35.61
N ALA A 132 -29.64 -18.95 35.08
CA ALA A 132 -29.89 -20.26 35.66
C ALA A 132 -29.26 -20.42 37.06
N GLN A 133 -28.10 -19.81 37.30
CA GLN A 133 -27.47 -19.72 38.62
C GLN A 133 -28.26 -18.84 39.59
N GLN A 134 -28.65 -17.64 39.16
CA GLN A 134 -29.47 -16.71 39.96
C GLN A 134 -30.83 -17.29 40.35
N PHE A 135 -31.46 -18.05 39.45
CA PHE A 135 -32.72 -18.75 39.73
C PHE A 135 -32.55 -19.83 40.81
N LEU A 136 -31.50 -20.67 40.72
CA LEU A 136 -31.24 -21.70 41.73
C LEU A 136 -30.87 -21.10 43.10
N ASP A 137 -30.08 -20.03 43.13
CA ASP A 137 -29.78 -19.25 44.34
C ASP A 137 -31.04 -18.63 44.96
N HIS A 138 -31.98 -18.14 44.15
CA HIS A 138 -33.27 -17.65 44.63
C HIS A 138 -34.12 -18.77 45.26
N CYS A 139 -34.24 -19.92 44.60
CA CYS A 139 -34.93 -21.10 45.16
C CYS A 139 -34.26 -21.60 46.45
N TRP A 140 -32.92 -21.60 46.51
CA TRP A 140 -32.19 -21.94 47.73
C TRP A 140 -32.51 -20.97 48.88
N LYS A 141 -32.54 -19.66 48.61
CA LYS A 141 -32.89 -18.63 49.60
C LYS A 141 -34.33 -18.74 50.09
N GLN A 142 -35.30 -19.11 49.25
CA GLN A 142 -36.67 -19.40 49.71
C GLN A 142 -36.69 -20.58 50.69
N MET A 143 -36.04 -21.69 50.33
CA MET A 143 -35.94 -22.90 51.16
C MET A 143 -35.20 -22.65 52.48
N ASP A 144 -34.04 -21.99 52.46
CA ASP A 144 -33.27 -21.64 53.66
C ASP A 144 -34.03 -20.66 54.59
N ASN A 145 -34.76 -19.67 54.04
CA ASN A 145 -35.61 -18.79 54.85
C ASN A 145 -36.80 -19.53 55.49
N SER A 146 -37.46 -20.45 54.76
CA SER A 146 -38.53 -21.27 55.32
C SER A 146 -38.02 -22.24 56.40
N LYS A 147 -36.83 -22.82 56.22
CA LYS A 147 -36.13 -23.62 57.24
C LYS A 147 -35.86 -22.81 58.50
N LYS A 148 -35.28 -21.61 58.36
CA LYS A 148 -35.00 -20.70 59.49
C LYS A 148 -36.27 -20.22 60.21
N LYS A 149 -37.38 -20.07 59.49
CA LYS A 149 -38.71 -19.82 60.09
C LYS A 149 -39.14 -21.03 60.93
N PHE A 150 -39.15 -22.23 60.35
CA PHE A 150 -39.53 -23.47 61.05
C PHE A 150 -38.66 -23.72 62.31
N GLU A 151 -37.33 -23.60 62.18
CA GLU A 151 -36.40 -23.69 63.32
C GLU A 151 -36.69 -22.68 64.43
N ARG A 152 -37.27 -21.51 64.12
CA ARG A 152 -37.65 -20.50 65.11
C ARG A 152 -38.98 -20.83 65.77
N GLU A 153 -40.02 -21.16 64.99
CA GLU A 153 -41.34 -21.47 65.55
C GLU A 153 -41.28 -22.74 66.44
N CYS A 154 -40.44 -23.74 66.11
CA CYS A 154 -40.13 -24.85 67.01
C CYS A 154 -39.62 -24.38 68.38
N ARG A 155 -38.63 -23.48 68.42
CA ARG A 155 -38.09 -22.94 69.68
C ARG A 155 -39.10 -22.11 70.46
N GLU A 156 -40.07 -21.48 69.80
CA GLU A 156 -41.17 -20.80 70.49
C GLU A 156 -42.23 -21.77 71.02
N ALA A 157 -42.45 -22.91 70.35
CA ALA A 157 -43.28 -24.01 70.85
C ALA A 157 -42.63 -24.74 72.04
N GLU A 158 -41.33 -25.03 71.98
CA GLU A 158 -40.54 -25.62 73.09
C GLU A 158 -40.59 -24.74 74.36
N LYS A 159 -40.45 -23.42 74.21
CA LYS A 159 -40.63 -22.46 75.32
C LYS A 159 -42.05 -22.46 75.88
N ALA A 160 -43.07 -22.53 75.01
CA ALA A 160 -44.46 -22.57 75.44
C ALA A 160 -44.79 -23.88 76.17
N GLN A 161 -44.25 -25.01 75.70
CA GLN A 161 -44.35 -26.32 76.35
C GLN A 161 -43.74 -26.27 77.75
N SER A 162 -42.45 -25.88 77.87
CA SER A 162 -41.78 -25.74 79.17
C SER A 162 -42.46 -24.75 80.12
N THR A 163 -43.11 -23.70 79.58
CA THR A 163 -43.90 -22.75 80.38
C THR A 163 -45.21 -23.36 80.88
N TYR A 164 -45.90 -24.14 80.04
CA TYR A 164 -47.09 -24.90 80.42
C TYR A 164 -46.75 -25.97 81.45
N ASP A 165 -45.76 -26.83 81.17
CA ASP A 165 -45.34 -27.93 82.07
C ASP A 165 -44.99 -27.41 83.47
N ARG A 166 -44.29 -26.27 83.55
CA ARG A 166 -43.93 -25.62 84.82
C ARG A 166 -45.14 -25.11 85.61
N LEU A 167 -46.18 -24.62 84.94
CA LEU A 167 -47.39 -24.10 85.59
C LEU A 167 -48.39 -25.23 85.94
N ASP A 168 -48.51 -26.25 85.09
CA ASP A 168 -49.36 -27.42 85.32
C ASP A 168 -48.89 -28.25 86.53
N ASN A 169 -47.57 -28.22 86.83
CA ASN A 169 -46.97 -28.86 88.00
C ASN A 169 -46.78 -27.92 89.23
N ASP A 170 -47.12 -26.63 89.14
CA ASP A 170 -47.01 -25.71 90.30
C ASP A 170 -48.31 -25.70 91.11
N ILE A 171 -48.22 -26.24 92.33
CA ILE A 171 -49.32 -26.32 93.31
C ILE A 171 -49.91 -24.93 93.64
N ASN A 172 -49.17 -23.85 93.40
CA ASN A 172 -49.56 -22.47 93.67
C ASN A 172 -50.18 -21.75 92.45
N ALA A 173 -50.07 -22.31 91.24
CA ALA A 173 -50.58 -21.69 90.02
C ALA A 173 -52.11 -21.75 89.95
N THR A 174 -52.75 -20.68 89.46
CA THR A 174 -54.21 -20.71 89.29
C THR A 174 -54.60 -21.49 88.04
N LYS A 175 -55.76 -22.17 88.08
CA LYS A 175 -56.33 -22.87 86.91
C LYS A 175 -56.48 -21.95 85.68
N SER A 176 -56.65 -20.64 85.88
CA SER A 176 -56.72 -19.64 84.81
C SER A 176 -55.37 -19.47 84.09
N GLU A 177 -54.27 -19.48 84.84
CA GLU A 177 -52.91 -19.36 84.29
C GLU A 177 -52.48 -20.63 83.56
N VAL A 178 -52.84 -21.81 84.09
CA VAL A 178 -52.59 -23.11 83.45
C VAL A 178 -53.33 -23.22 82.11
N GLU A 179 -54.64 -22.95 82.06
CA GLU A 179 -55.40 -22.98 80.80
C GLU A 179 -54.94 -21.90 79.80
N LYS A 180 -54.50 -20.72 80.28
CA LYS A 180 -53.89 -19.69 79.42
C LYS A 180 -52.55 -20.15 78.82
N ALA A 181 -51.70 -20.81 79.61
CA ALA A 181 -50.43 -21.37 79.12
C ALA A 181 -50.67 -22.51 78.12
N LYS A 182 -51.68 -23.35 78.36
CA LYS A 182 -52.11 -24.44 77.48
C LYS A 182 -52.67 -23.95 76.13
N ALA A 183 -53.50 -22.90 76.14
CA ALA A 183 -53.95 -22.25 74.91
C ALA A 183 -52.79 -21.63 74.12
N GLN A 184 -51.84 -21.00 74.82
CA GLN A 184 -50.61 -20.44 74.23
C GLN A 184 -49.70 -21.53 73.63
N LEU A 185 -49.63 -22.72 74.26
CA LEU A 185 -48.95 -23.90 73.74
C LEU A 185 -49.60 -24.38 72.44
N TYR A 186 -50.89 -24.70 72.43
CA TYR A 186 -51.57 -25.19 71.21
C TYR A 186 -51.42 -24.23 70.03
N MET A 187 -51.50 -22.92 70.27
CA MET A 187 -51.27 -21.91 69.23
C MET A 187 -49.83 -21.96 68.68
N ARG A 188 -48.80 -22.13 69.53
CA ARG A 188 -47.41 -22.23 69.07
C ARG A 188 -47.13 -23.54 68.34
N THR A 189 -47.68 -24.66 68.79
CA THR A 189 -47.57 -25.95 68.10
C THR A 189 -48.18 -25.87 66.69
N HIS A 190 -49.35 -25.25 66.55
CA HIS A 190 -49.96 -25.02 65.22
C HIS A 190 -49.05 -24.19 64.29
N MET A 191 -48.49 -23.07 64.79
CA MET A 191 -47.55 -22.25 64.01
C MET A 191 -46.27 -23.01 63.61
N ALA A 192 -45.79 -23.93 64.47
CA ALA A 192 -44.67 -24.79 64.16
C ALA A 192 -45.01 -25.81 63.05
N ASP A 193 -46.16 -26.49 63.11
CA ASP A 193 -46.58 -27.43 62.05
C ASP A 193 -46.94 -26.72 60.73
N GLU A 194 -47.49 -25.51 60.75
CA GLU A 194 -47.68 -24.69 59.54
C GLU A 194 -46.33 -24.35 58.87
N SER A 195 -45.35 -23.90 59.66
CA SER A 195 -44.02 -23.57 59.13
C SER A 195 -43.19 -24.78 58.70
N LYS A 196 -43.43 -25.95 59.29
CA LYS A 196 -42.91 -27.26 58.87
C LYS A 196 -43.43 -27.66 57.49
N ASN A 197 -44.73 -27.49 57.24
CA ASN A 197 -45.35 -27.80 55.96
C ASN A 197 -44.85 -26.87 54.85
N GLU A 198 -44.70 -25.57 55.13
CA GLU A 198 -44.06 -24.60 54.24
C GLU A 198 -42.61 -25.01 53.92
N TYR A 199 -41.80 -25.34 54.94
CA TYR A 199 -40.43 -25.80 54.73
C TYR A 199 -40.36 -27.08 53.89
N ALA A 200 -41.22 -28.05 54.13
CA ALA A 200 -41.28 -29.29 53.34
C ALA A 200 -41.60 -29.02 51.86
N ALA A 201 -42.56 -28.13 51.59
CA ALA A 201 -42.92 -27.72 50.23
C ALA A 201 -41.75 -27.00 49.52
N GLN A 202 -41.09 -26.04 50.19
CA GLN A 202 -39.95 -25.33 49.61
C GLN A 202 -38.71 -26.23 49.43
N LEU A 203 -38.51 -27.22 50.29
CA LEU A 203 -37.46 -28.22 50.14
C LEU A 203 -37.72 -29.14 48.93
N GLN A 204 -38.96 -29.59 48.73
CA GLN A 204 -39.34 -30.37 47.55
C GLN A 204 -39.16 -29.56 46.26
N ASN A 205 -39.59 -28.29 46.26
CA ASN A 205 -39.41 -27.34 45.16
C ASN A 205 -37.92 -27.15 44.82
N PHE A 206 -37.10 -26.79 45.82
CA PHE A 206 -35.66 -26.59 45.64
C PHE A 206 -34.95 -27.84 45.12
N ASN A 207 -35.25 -29.03 45.63
CA ASN A 207 -34.64 -30.28 45.15
C ASN A 207 -35.01 -30.57 43.68
N GLY A 208 -36.25 -30.23 43.26
CA GLY A 208 -36.69 -30.33 41.87
C GLY A 208 -35.95 -29.37 40.94
N GLU A 209 -35.84 -28.10 41.31
CA GLU A 209 -35.11 -27.09 40.51
C GLU A 209 -33.60 -27.31 40.51
N GLN A 210 -33.01 -27.79 41.63
CA GLN A 210 -31.62 -28.22 41.69
C GLN A 210 -31.35 -29.36 40.71
N TRP A 211 -32.21 -30.38 40.68
CA TRP A 211 -32.07 -31.49 39.74
C TRP A 211 -32.14 -31.00 38.29
N LYS A 212 -33.12 -30.15 37.94
CA LYS A 212 -33.25 -29.55 36.60
C LYS A 212 -32.01 -28.71 36.22
N HIS A 213 -31.49 -27.90 37.14
CA HIS A 213 -30.32 -27.05 36.91
C HIS A 213 -29.10 -27.87 36.49
N PHE A 214 -28.76 -28.92 37.23
CA PHE A 214 -27.56 -29.74 36.96
C PHE A 214 -27.75 -30.81 35.87
N ASN A 215 -28.96 -31.35 35.68
CA ASN A 215 -29.21 -32.45 34.73
C ASN A 215 -29.76 -31.98 33.37
N ASN A 216 -30.17 -30.73 33.23
CA ASN A 216 -30.71 -30.16 31.99
C ASN A 216 -30.10 -28.79 31.66
N SER A 217 -30.32 -27.78 32.51
CA SER A 217 -30.01 -26.37 32.18
C SER A 217 -28.52 -26.12 31.94
N ILE A 218 -27.64 -26.45 32.89
CA ILE A 218 -26.19 -26.26 32.75
C ILE A 218 -25.60 -27.14 31.62
N PRO A 219 -25.92 -28.45 31.52
CA PRO A 219 -25.50 -29.27 30.38
C PRO A 219 -25.86 -28.67 29.01
N GLN A 220 -27.07 -28.16 28.83
CA GLN A 220 -27.49 -27.57 27.55
C GLN A 220 -26.77 -26.24 27.26
N ILE A 221 -26.52 -25.41 28.27
CA ILE A 221 -25.75 -24.16 28.13
C ILE A 221 -24.28 -24.46 27.79
N PHE A 222 -23.67 -25.45 28.43
CA PHE A 222 -22.31 -25.90 28.12
C PHE A 222 -22.21 -26.54 26.73
N LYS A 223 -23.24 -27.27 26.29
CA LYS A 223 -23.33 -27.80 24.91
C LYS A 223 -23.38 -26.68 23.88
N ASN A 224 -24.13 -25.60 24.15
CA ASN A 224 -24.21 -24.43 23.27
C ASN A 224 -22.85 -23.71 23.19
N LEU A 225 -22.20 -23.46 24.34
CA LEU A 225 -20.86 -22.86 24.39
C LEU A 225 -19.82 -23.74 23.68
N GLN A 226 -19.84 -25.07 23.87
CA GLN A 226 -18.95 -26.00 23.17
C GLN A 226 -19.16 -25.93 21.65
N GLY A 227 -20.41 -26.04 21.17
CA GLY A 227 -20.72 -25.98 19.74
C GLY A 227 -20.48 -24.61 19.08
N MET A 228 -20.37 -23.54 19.88
CA MET A 228 -19.93 -22.22 19.45
C MET A 228 -18.38 -22.16 19.35
N ASP A 229 -17.67 -22.69 20.35
CA ASP A 229 -16.20 -22.77 20.39
C ASP A 229 -15.62 -23.66 19.27
N GLU A 230 -16.29 -24.78 18.99
CA GLU A 230 -15.98 -25.70 17.89
C GLU A 230 -16.21 -25.03 16.52
N ARG A 231 -17.36 -24.35 16.33
CA ARG A 231 -17.64 -23.58 15.09
C ARG A 231 -16.58 -22.51 14.83
N ARG A 232 -16.16 -21.75 15.85
CA ARG A 232 -15.06 -20.77 15.72
C ARG A 232 -13.79 -21.45 15.20
N THR A 233 -13.46 -22.60 15.78
CA THR A 233 -12.23 -23.35 15.44
C THR A 233 -12.27 -23.87 14.00
N VAL A 234 -13.43 -24.35 13.52
CA VAL A 234 -13.63 -24.71 12.10
C VAL A 234 -13.53 -23.48 11.19
N LYS A 235 -14.23 -22.38 11.52
CA LYS A 235 -14.26 -21.15 10.73
C LYS A 235 -12.88 -20.51 10.59
N LEU A 236 -12.08 -20.54 11.64
CA LEU A 236 -10.69 -20.12 11.62
C LEU A 236 -9.87 -20.94 10.60
N GLY A 237 -10.01 -22.27 10.60
CA GLY A 237 -9.38 -23.15 9.62
C GLY A 237 -9.85 -22.92 8.18
N GLU A 238 -11.11 -22.54 7.97
CA GLU A 238 -11.59 -22.07 6.65
C GLU A 238 -10.90 -20.78 6.22
N THR A 239 -10.77 -19.79 7.11
CA THR A 239 -10.12 -18.52 6.78
C THR A 239 -8.62 -18.65 6.53
N TYR A 240 -7.92 -19.60 7.16
CA TYR A 240 -6.54 -19.98 6.80
C TYR A 240 -6.46 -20.54 5.37
N ARG A 241 -7.44 -21.37 4.97
CA ARG A 241 -7.52 -21.86 3.59
C ARG A 241 -7.77 -20.72 2.61
N SER A 242 -8.77 -19.87 2.85
CA SER A 242 -9.10 -18.72 2.00
C SER A 242 -7.91 -17.76 1.80
N PHE A 243 -7.12 -17.54 2.85
CA PHE A 243 -5.89 -16.75 2.80
C PHE A 243 -4.85 -17.33 1.83
N ALA A 244 -4.56 -18.64 1.94
CA ALA A 244 -3.65 -19.32 1.01
C ALA A 244 -4.22 -19.40 -0.43
N GLU A 245 -5.55 -19.44 -0.58
CA GLU A 245 -6.18 -19.47 -1.89
C GLU A 245 -6.18 -18.13 -2.63
N ALA A 246 -6.17 -16.99 -1.93
CA ALA A 246 -6.03 -15.68 -2.55
C ALA A 246 -4.72 -15.60 -3.36
N GLU A 247 -3.60 -16.00 -2.75
CA GLU A 247 -2.30 -16.13 -3.42
C GLU A 247 -2.34 -17.20 -4.54
N ARG A 248 -2.88 -18.39 -4.26
CA ARG A 248 -2.87 -19.51 -5.23
C ARG A 248 -3.64 -19.22 -6.51
N ARG A 249 -4.70 -18.40 -6.45
CA ARG A 249 -5.57 -18.08 -7.61
C ARG A 249 -4.87 -17.26 -8.68
N VAL A 250 -3.92 -16.39 -8.32
CA VAL A 250 -3.25 -15.51 -9.30
C VAL A 250 -2.00 -16.13 -9.95
N ILE A 251 -1.47 -17.23 -9.41
CA ILE A 251 -0.25 -17.88 -9.91
C ILE A 251 -0.27 -18.10 -11.43
N PRO A 252 -1.34 -18.63 -12.07
CA PRO A 252 -1.33 -18.87 -13.52
C PRO A 252 -1.18 -17.59 -14.36
N ILE A 253 -1.70 -16.45 -13.89
CA ILE A 253 -1.60 -15.17 -14.59
C ILE A 253 -0.24 -14.53 -14.32
N ILE A 254 0.29 -14.65 -13.09
CA ILE A 254 1.66 -14.26 -12.76
C ILE A 254 2.68 -15.02 -13.62
N THR A 255 2.54 -16.35 -13.77
CA THR A 255 3.36 -17.16 -14.67
C THR A 255 3.28 -16.63 -16.10
N LYS A 256 2.08 -16.37 -16.63
CA LYS A 256 1.90 -15.79 -17.96
C LYS A 256 2.65 -14.45 -18.13
N CYS A 257 2.61 -13.55 -17.15
CA CYS A 257 3.33 -12.29 -17.23
C CYS A 257 4.86 -12.47 -17.24
N LEU A 258 5.38 -13.42 -16.46
CA LEU A 258 6.80 -13.77 -16.49
C LEU A 258 7.22 -14.39 -17.83
N ASP A 259 6.40 -15.28 -18.39
CA ASP A 259 6.60 -15.85 -19.74
C ASP A 259 6.52 -14.77 -20.83
N GLY A 260 5.65 -13.77 -20.65
CA GLY A 260 5.57 -12.58 -21.50
C GLY A 260 6.84 -11.74 -21.47
N MET A 261 7.42 -11.48 -20.30
CA MET A 261 8.71 -10.79 -20.16
C MET A 261 9.85 -11.56 -20.83
N VAL A 262 9.90 -12.89 -20.65
CA VAL A 262 10.88 -13.77 -21.30
C VAL A 262 10.69 -13.79 -22.83
N SER A 263 9.45 -13.71 -23.30
CA SER A 263 9.12 -13.66 -24.73
C SER A 263 9.49 -12.31 -25.36
N ALA A 264 9.27 -11.21 -24.64
CA ALA A 264 9.73 -9.88 -25.04
C ALA A 264 11.26 -9.81 -25.11
N ALA A 265 11.99 -10.34 -24.13
CA ALA A 265 13.46 -10.40 -24.17
C ALA A 265 13.99 -11.17 -25.40
N LYS A 266 13.26 -12.19 -25.88
CA LYS A 266 13.58 -12.95 -27.10
C LYS A 266 13.17 -12.25 -28.40
N ALA A 267 12.45 -11.14 -28.35
CA ALA A 267 11.99 -10.39 -29.53
C ALA A 267 12.98 -9.30 -30.00
N VAL A 268 14.03 -9.05 -29.23
CA VAL A 268 15.15 -8.16 -29.59
C VAL A 268 15.95 -8.78 -30.73
N ASP A 269 16.20 -8.00 -31.79
CA ASP A 269 16.85 -8.45 -33.03
C ASP A 269 17.85 -7.38 -33.49
N GLU A 270 19.14 -7.68 -33.37
CA GLU A 270 20.22 -6.74 -33.65
C GLU A 270 20.32 -6.37 -35.14
N ARG A 271 19.84 -7.26 -36.02
CA ARG A 271 19.85 -7.05 -37.47
C ARG A 271 18.68 -6.18 -37.88
N ARG A 272 17.51 -6.38 -37.31
CA ARG A 272 16.34 -5.52 -37.51
C ARG A 272 16.61 -4.12 -36.98
N ASP A 273 17.21 -3.99 -35.79
CA ASP A 273 17.58 -2.68 -35.24
C ASP A 273 18.64 -1.99 -36.13
N SER A 274 19.67 -2.71 -36.58
CA SER A 274 20.64 -2.19 -37.56
C SER A 274 20.00 -1.77 -38.89
N THR A 275 19.04 -2.55 -39.40
CA THR A 275 18.27 -2.21 -40.61
C THR A 275 17.48 -0.93 -40.42
N ILE A 276 16.82 -0.75 -39.26
CA ILE A 276 16.08 0.47 -38.91
C ILE A 276 17.01 1.69 -38.88
N VAL A 277 18.25 1.58 -38.39
CA VAL A 277 19.25 2.67 -38.48
C VAL A 277 19.53 3.02 -39.94
N VAL A 278 19.85 2.02 -40.78
CA VAL A 278 20.14 2.26 -42.21
C VAL A 278 18.94 2.88 -42.91
N GLU A 279 17.72 2.41 -42.67
CA GLU A 279 16.52 2.97 -43.30
C GLU A 279 16.18 4.38 -42.84
N SER A 280 16.47 4.72 -41.57
CA SER A 280 16.18 6.04 -41.00
C SER A 280 17.22 7.11 -41.38
N PHE A 281 18.47 6.70 -41.65
CA PHE A 281 19.59 7.62 -41.86
C PHE A 281 20.29 7.50 -43.23
N LYS A 282 19.89 6.57 -44.11
CA LYS A 282 20.39 6.52 -45.50
C LYS A 282 20.13 7.86 -46.22
N SER A 283 21.21 8.51 -46.63
CA SER A 283 21.18 9.85 -47.21
C SER A 283 20.72 9.89 -48.67
N GLY A 284 20.79 8.75 -49.37
CA GLY A 284 20.59 8.67 -50.82
C GLY A 284 21.77 9.19 -51.64
N PHE A 285 22.88 9.59 -51.01
CA PHE A 285 24.12 9.92 -51.72
C PHE A 285 24.92 8.64 -52.00
N GLU A 286 25.36 8.49 -53.25
CA GLU A 286 26.39 7.52 -53.61
C GLU A 286 27.77 8.03 -53.11
N PRO A 287 28.75 7.13 -52.86
CA PRO A 287 30.12 7.54 -52.58
C PRO A 287 30.69 8.39 -53.73
N PRO A 288 31.59 9.36 -53.46
CA PRO A 288 32.32 10.04 -54.52
C PRO A 288 33.08 9.02 -55.37
N GLY A 289 32.87 9.06 -56.68
CA GLY A 289 33.67 8.29 -57.64
C GLY A 289 35.09 8.84 -57.77
N ASP A 290 35.95 8.08 -58.46
CA ASP A 290 37.33 8.49 -58.72
C ASP A 290 37.40 9.84 -59.46
N PHE A 291 38.36 10.68 -59.09
CA PHE A 291 38.61 11.93 -59.80
C PHE A 291 39.08 11.64 -61.23
N PRO A 292 38.47 12.27 -62.26
CA PRO A 292 38.94 12.11 -63.64
C PRO A 292 40.34 12.69 -63.80
N PHE A 293 41.15 12.09 -64.68
CA PHE A 293 42.46 12.62 -65.02
C PHE A 293 42.34 13.90 -65.86
N GLU A 294 42.75 15.03 -65.29
CA GLU A 294 42.78 16.32 -65.97
C GLU A 294 44.04 16.46 -66.84
N ASP A 295 43.94 16.08 -68.12
CA ASP A 295 45.04 16.17 -69.08
C ASP A 295 45.25 17.61 -69.59
N PHE A 296 46.04 18.38 -68.84
CA PHE A 296 46.42 19.75 -69.21
C PHE A 296 47.29 19.85 -70.47
N SER A 297 47.79 18.74 -71.05
CA SER A 297 48.64 18.79 -72.25
C SER A 297 47.86 19.14 -73.53
N GLN A 298 46.54 18.94 -73.55
CA GLN A 298 45.71 19.09 -74.75
C GLN A 298 45.37 20.54 -75.12
N ASN A 299 45.81 21.53 -74.32
CA ASN A 299 45.56 22.96 -74.56
C ASN A 299 46.27 23.55 -75.81
N LEU A 300 46.91 22.73 -76.64
CA LEU A 300 47.60 23.15 -77.87
C LEU A 300 46.92 22.74 -79.19
N SER A 301 45.69 22.20 -79.18
CA SER A 301 44.95 21.85 -80.42
C SER A 301 43.50 22.32 -80.40
N ARG A 302 43.31 23.59 -80.78
CA ARG A 302 41.99 24.25 -80.87
C ARG A 302 41.48 24.25 -82.31
N THR A 303 40.68 23.26 -82.70
CA THR A 303 40.07 23.18 -84.03
C THR A 303 38.59 22.82 -84.01
N GLY A 304 37.77 23.71 -84.60
CA GLY A 304 36.72 23.29 -85.55
C GLY A 304 35.43 22.64 -85.04
N SER A 305 34.42 23.50 -84.83
CA SER A 305 33.03 23.39 -85.34
C SER A 305 32.11 22.20 -84.99
N ASP A 306 30.87 22.60 -84.71
CA ASP A 306 29.58 21.95 -85.00
C ASP A 306 29.20 20.58 -84.39
N GLY A 307 27.97 20.55 -83.86
CA GLY A 307 27.04 19.53 -84.35
C GLY A 307 26.03 18.92 -83.37
N THR A 308 24.88 19.60 -83.24
CA THR A 308 23.56 18.95 -83.35
C THR A 308 23.03 18.05 -82.21
N ILE A 309 21.71 18.13 -82.00
CA ILE A 309 20.92 17.34 -81.05
C ILE A 309 20.48 16.02 -81.70
N SER A 310 20.39 14.94 -80.91
CA SER A 310 19.90 13.59 -81.31
C SER A 310 20.91 12.79 -82.17
N ASN A 311 20.83 11.45 -82.28
CA ASN A 311 19.66 10.59 -82.10
C ASN A 311 19.97 9.16 -81.58
N THR A 312 18.90 8.38 -81.41
CA THR A 312 18.88 6.98 -80.94
C THR A 312 19.64 5.97 -81.81
N PRO A 313 20.08 4.82 -81.24
CA PRO A 313 20.21 3.58 -81.99
C PRO A 313 18.83 2.98 -82.29
N LYS A 314 18.65 2.40 -83.49
CA LYS A 314 17.45 1.66 -83.87
C LYS A 314 17.80 0.53 -84.85
N GLY A 315 17.33 -0.69 -84.56
CA GLY A 315 17.60 -1.91 -85.35
C GLY A 315 17.65 -3.13 -84.41
N GLU A 316 17.05 -4.28 -84.69
CA GLU A 316 16.20 -4.65 -85.84
C GLU A 316 14.99 -5.53 -85.39
N ARG A 317 14.35 -6.22 -86.33
CA ARG A 317 13.06 -6.94 -86.25
C ARG A 317 13.24 -8.34 -85.58
N GLU A 318 12.20 -9.10 -85.18
CA GLU A 318 11.02 -9.49 -85.95
C GLU A 318 9.77 -9.97 -85.16
N LEU A 319 8.62 -9.81 -85.84
CA LEU A 319 7.36 -10.58 -85.75
C LEU A 319 6.46 -10.46 -84.48
N ALA A 320 5.23 -10.98 -84.61
CA ALA A 320 4.00 -10.60 -83.89
C ALA A 320 3.13 -11.87 -83.58
N PRO A 321 1.92 -11.83 -82.96
CA PRO A 321 1.05 -10.70 -82.62
C PRO A 321 0.38 -10.70 -81.22
N VAL A 322 -0.51 -9.72 -80.97
CA VAL A 322 -1.29 -9.47 -79.72
C VAL A 322 -2.74 -10.01 -79.85
N PRO A 323 -3.47 -10.24 -78.73
CA PRO A 323 -4.41 -9.23 -78.18
C PRO A 323 -4.38 -9.13 -76.63
N ARG A 324 -4.24 -7.94 -76.03
CA ARG A 324 -5.27 -6.91 -75.71
C ARG A 324 -6.28 -7.28 -74.61
N SER A 325 -6.21 -6.56 -73.49
CA SER A 325 -7.37 -6.01 -72.75
C SER A 325 -6.98 -4.64 -72.17
N GLU A 326 -7.90 -3.67 -72.16
CA GLU A 326 -7.63 -2.27 -71.77
C GLU A 326 -8.31 -1.89 -70.44
N ALA A 327 -7.74 -0.93 -69.70
CA ALA A 327 -8.46 -0.08 -68.75
C ALA A 327 -7.79 1.32 -68.64
N LYS A 328 -8.60 2.37 -68.44
CA LYS A 328 -8.25 3.81 -68.58
C LYS A 328 -9.15 4.66 -67.65
N HIS A 329 -8.87 5.90 -67.26
CA HIS A 329 -7.69 6.77 -67.46
C HIS A 329 -6.92 6.95 -66.11
N THR A 330 -6.41 8.06 -65.55
CA THR A 330 -6.46 9.54 -65.74
C THR A 330 -5.07 10.18 -65.48
N ILE A 331 -4.97 11.52 -65.50
CA ILE A 331 -3.73 12.30 -65.28
C ILE A 331 -4.00 13.45 -64.30
N SER A 332 -3.06 13.73 -63.39
CA SER A 332 -2.84 15.09 -62.85
C SER A 332 -1.39 15.29 -62.39
N LYS A 333 -0.93 16.54 -62.29
CA LYS A 333 0.47 16.94 -61.99
C LYS A 333 0.56 17.66 -60.64
N GLY A 334 1.44 17.20 -59.74
CA GLY A 334 1.69 17.82 -58.42
C GLY A 334 3.17 18.20 -58.22
N LYS A 335 3.48 19.49 -58.30
CA LYS A 335 4.85 20.05 -58.33
C LYS A 335 5.68 19.77 -57.06
N ASN A 336 6.97 19.50 -57.23
CA ASN A 336 7.98 19.46 -56.18
C ASN A 336 8.02 20.77 -55.35
N LYS A 337 8.23 20.66 -54.03
CA LYS A 337 9.33 21.34 -53.30
C LYS A 337 9.42 20.86 -51.85
N LEU A 338 10.60 20.36 -51.46
CA LEU A 338 10.94 19.90 -50.12
C LEU A 338 12.05 20.79 -49.54
N TRP A 339 11.83 21.36 -48.35
CA TRP A 339 12.87 21.90 -47.45
C TRP A 339 12.40 21.60 -46.02
N LEU A 340 13.03 20.67 -45.27
CA LEU A 340 14.39 20.68 -44.69
C LEU A 340 14.53 21.56 -43.43
N PHE A 341 14.17 21.00 -42.27
CA PHE A 341 14.74 21.37 -40.97
C PHE A 341 14.93 20.13 -40.07
N GLY A 342 16.07 19.47 -40.23
CA GLY A 342 16.58 18.43 -39.31
C GLY A 342 17.98 18.81 -38.84
N LYS A 343 18.28 18.66 -37.55
CA LYS A 343 19.53 19.17 -36.94
C LYS A 343 20.71 18.24 -37.26
N LYS A 344 21.82 18.80 -37.76
CA LYS A 344 23.11 18.07 -37.90
C LYS A 344 23.85 17.97 -36.55
N PRO A 345 24.68 16.92 -36.34
CA PRO A 345 25.60 16.86 -35.20
C PRO A 345 26.64 17.99 -35.19
N LYS A 346 27.24 18.25 -34.02
CA LYS A 346 28.33 19.23 -33.87
C LYS A 346 29.64 18.69 -34.47
N VAL A 347 30.07 19.30 -35.58
CA VAL A 347 31.51 19.53 -35.82
C VAL A 347 31.98 20.64 -34.87
N PRO A 348 33.25 20.70 -34.42
CA PRO A 348 33.76 21.85 -33.67
C PRO A 348 33.64 23.15 -34.49
N SER A 349 32.61 23.93 -34.20
CA SER A 349 32.41 25.25 -34.79
C SER A 349 33.43 26.22 -34.23
N LEU A 350 34.04 27.06 -35.08
CA LEU A 350 34.57 28.34 -34.59
C LEU A 350 33.40 29.12 -33.98
N GLU A 351 33.40 29.19 -32.66
CA GLU A 351 32.29 29.74 -31.84
C GLU A 351 32.05 31.23 -32.11
N ASP A 352 33.06 31.91 -32.65
CA ASP A 352 33.05 33.33 -32.98
C ASP A 352 32.26 33.68 -34.24
N PHE A 353 31.77 32.68 -35.00
CA PHE A 353 31.07 32.85 -36.30
C PHE A 353 31.87 33.60 -37.38
N SER A 354 33.20 33.65 -37.31
CA SER A 354 34.11 34.34 -38.25
C SER A 354 33.94 33.98 -39.73
N HIS A 355 33.41 32.79 -40.02
CA HIS A 355 33.15 32.28 -41.37
C HIS A 355 31.90 32.91 -42.05
N LEU A 356 31.13 33.75 -41.35
CA LEU A 356 29.93 34.40 -41.88
C LEU A 356 30.17 35.86 -42.30
N PRO A 357 29.49 36.35 -43.36
CA PRO A 357 29.50 37.77 -43.71
C PRO A 357 29.10 38.66 -42.51
N PRO A 358 29.68 39.87 -42.33
CA PRO A 358 29.52 40.68 -41.11
C PRO A 358 28.07 40.84 -40.64
N GLU A 359 27.13 41.10 -41.54
CA GLU A 359 25.72 41.29 -41.19
C GLU A 359 25.02 40.00 -40.71
N GLN A 360 25.42 38.85 -41.25
CA GLN A 360 24.97 37.54 -40.76
C GLN A 360 25.67 37.17 -39.45
N ARG A 361 26.97 37.49 -39.30
CA ARG A 361 27.74 37.29 -38.08
C ARG A 361 27.12 38.07 -36.91
N ARG A 362 26.83 39.37 -37.11
CA ARG A 362 26.13 40.23 -36.12
C ARG A 362 24.79 39.63 -35.71
N LYS A 363 23.93 39.27 -36.68
CA LYS A 363 22.60 38.71 -36.40
C LYS A 363 22.65 37.37 -35.66
N ARG A 364 23.67 36.53 -35.91
CA ARG A 364 23.87 35.26 -35.19
C ARG A 364 24.40 35.46 -33.77
N LEU A 365 25.35 36.38 -33.59
CA LEU A 365 25.88 36.74 -32.27
C LEU A 365 24.78 37.36 -31.39
N GLN A 366 23.99 38.30 -31.92
CA GLN A 366 22.84 38.86 -31.19
C GLN A 366 21.85 37.76 -30.77
N GLN A 367 21.42 36.92 -31.71
CA GLN A 367 20.52 35.79 -31.39
C GLN A 367 21.11 34.85 -30.32
N LYS A 368 22.44 34.70 -30.28
CA LYS A 368 23.13 33.89 -29.28
C LYS A 368 23.18 34.59 -27.90
N ILE A 369 23.38 35.90 -27.87
CA ILE A 369 23.31 36.73 -26.66
C ILE A 369 21.89 36.71 -26.09
N ASP A 370 20.86 36.88 -26.93
CA ASP A 370 19.44 36.83 -26.51
C ASP A 370 19.08 35.48 -25.87
N GLU A 371 19.55 34.38 -26.45
CA GLU A 371 19.35 33.02 -25.91
C GLU A 371 20.13 32.78 -24.60
N LEU A 372 21.38 33.24 -24.51
CA LEU A 372 22.16 33.14 -23.27
C LEU A 372 21.56 34.00 -22.14
N ASN A 373 21.05 35.20 -22.45
CA ASN A 373 20.36 36.07 -21.49
C ASN A 373 19.07 35.42 -20.96
N ARG A 374 18.30 34.74 -21.82
CA ARG A 374 17.11 33.97 -21.42
C ARG A 374 17.45 32.84 -20.44
N GLU A 375 18.53 32.12 -20.68
CA GLU A 375 18.99 31.05 -19.78
C GLU A 375 19.60 31.61 -18.48
N LEU A 376 20.32 32.74 -18.56
CA LEU A 376 20.85 33.47 -17.42
C LEU A 376 19.72 33.93 -16.50
N GLN A 377 18.61 34.45 -17.05
CA GLN A 377 17.43 34.82 -16.25
C GLN A 377 16.85 33.59 -15.54
N LYS A 378 16.69 32.46 -16.24
CA LYS A 378 16.17 31.22 -15.65
C LYS A 378 17.03 30.70 -14.48
N GLU A 379 18.36 30.66 -14.62
CA GLU A 379 19.24 30.28 -13.50
C GLU A 379 19.20 31.35 -12.38
N THR A 380 19.06 32.63 -12.73
CA THR A 380 18.91 33.74 -11.77
C THR A 380 17.63 33.59 -10.94
N ASP A 381 16.50 33.27 -11.57
CA ASP A 381 15.21 33.01 -10.92
C ASP A 381 15.27 31.75 -10.04
N GLN A 382 15.93 30.69 -10.52
CA GLN A 382 16.13 29.45 -9.77
C GLN A 382 16.94 29.69 -8.47
N ARG A 383 17.99 30.51 -8.52
CA ARG A 383 18.76 30.94 -7.34
C ARG A 383 17.88 31.74 -6.37
N ASP A 384 17.04 32.66 -6.83
CA ASP A 384 16.13 33.39 -5.92
C ASP A 384 15.06 32.49 -5.29
N ALA A 385 14.59 31.47 -6.02
CA ALA A 385 13.69 30.46 -5.46
C ALA A 385 14.40 29.61 -4.38
N LEU A 386 15.63 29.16 -4.64
CA LEU A 386 16.44 28.40 -3.67
C LEU A 386 16.79 29.23 -2.43
N ASN A 387 17.13 30.52 -2.58
CA ASN A 387 17.33 31.43 -1.45
C ASN A 387 16.05 31.59 -0.63
N LYS A 388 14.89 31.78 -1.27
CA LYS A 388 13.58 31.85 -0.57
C LYS A 388 13.23 30.54 0.16
N MET A 389 13.62 29.38 -0.38
CA MET A 389 13.48 28.11 0.34
C MET A 389 14.41 28.03 1.56
N LYS A 390 15.66 28.52 1.43
CA LYS A 390 16.61 28.61 2.55
C LYS A 390 16.07 29.50 3.67
N ASP A 391 15.57 30.69 3.34
CA ASP A 391 14.87 31.61 4.25
C ASP A 391 13.71 30.94 5.01
N VAL A 392 12.96 30.05 4.37
CA VAL A 392 11.84 29.33 4.98
C VAL A 392 12.32 28.23 5.92
N TYR A 393 13.40 27.52 5.57
CA TYR A 393 14.02 26.52 6.42
C TYR A 393 14.68 27.17 7.65
N GLU A 394 15.38 28.31 7.50
CA GLU A 394 16.00 29.06 8.60
C GLU A 394 14.95 29.58 9.61
N LYS A 395 13.74 29.91 9.14
CA LYS A 395 12.64 30.41 9.97
C LYS A 395 11.74 29.29 10.53
N ASN A 396 11.85 28.06 10.03
CA ASN A 396 11.02 26.94 10.46
C ASN A 396 11.73 25.57 10.30
N PRO A 397 12.57 25.16 11.27
CA PRO A 397 13.45 23.98 11.16
C PRO A 397 12.73 22.65 10.85
N GLN A 398 11.44 22.52 11.17
CA GLN A 398 10.63 21.33 10.85
C GLN A 398 10.43 21.12 9.33
N MET A 399 10.71 22.14 8.50
CA MET A 399 10.51 22.09 7.05
C MET A 399 11.73 21.54 6.29
N GLY A 400 12.91 21.50 6.91
CA GLY A 400 14.17 21.05 6.31
C GLY A 400 15.38 21.83 6.84
N ASP A 401 16.58 21.29 6.64
CA ASP A 401 17.85 21.96 6.97
C ASP A 401 18.23 23.00 5.90
N PRO A 402 18.50 24.27 6.27
CA PRO A 402 19.00 25.30 5.34
C PRO A 402 20.27 24.94 4.57
N ASN A 403 21.17 24.16 5.18
CA ASN A 403 22.49 23.87 4.62
C ASN A 403 22.41 22.87 3.46
N SER A 404 21.42 21.96 3.47
CA SER A 404 21.11 21.03 2.38
C SER A 404 20.88 21.71 1.03
N LEU A 405 20.45 22.97 1.02
CA LEU A 405 20.26 23.78 -0.21
C LEU A 405 21.55 24.47 -0.69
N GLN A 406 22.56 24.62 0.19
CA GLN A 406 23.79 25.37 -0.08
C GLN A 406 24.60 24.81 -1.27
N PRO A 407 24.72 23.48 -1.51
CA PRO A 407 25.36 22.96 -2.72
C PRO A 407 24.62 23.39 -4.00
N LYS A 408 23.29 23.35 -4.01
CA LYS A 408 22.46 23.69 -5.19
C LYS A 408 22.48 25.18 -5.51
N ILE A 409 22.49 26.03 -4.48
CA ILE A 409 22.71 27.48 -4.59
C ILE A 409 24.11 27.76 -5.19
N SER A 410 25.13 27.04 -4.72
CA SER A 410 26.52 27.21 -5.20
C SER A 410 26.72 26.75 -6.65
N GLU A 411 26.10 25.63 -7.04
CA GLU A 411 26.03 25.15 -8.44
C GLU A 411 25.36 26.18 -9.36
N THR A 412 24.18 26.68 -8.98
CA THR A 412 23.43 27.67 -9.78
C THR A 412 24.20 29.00 -9.87
N ASN A 413 24.87 29.44 -8.80
CA ASN A 413 25.77 30.61 -8.85
C ASN A 413 26.95 30.39 -9.82
N CYS A 414 27.53 29.18 -9.87
CA CYS A 414 28.57 28.83 -10.85
C CYS A 414 28.05 28.88 -12.29
N ASN A 415 26.81 28.41 -12.54
CA ASN A 415 26.16 28.49 -13.85
C ASN A 415 25.89 29.94 -14.27
N ILE A 416 25.39 30.77 -13.36
CA ILE A 416 25.18 32.22 -13.59
C ILE A 416 26.48 32.90 -14.01
N GLN A 417 27.61 32.60 -13.37
CA GLN A 417 28.91 33.18 -13.76
C GLN A 417 29.37 32.69 -15.14
N LYS A 418 29.28 31.38 -15.43
CA LYS A 418 29.61 30.82 -16.76
C LYS A 418 28.78 31.47 -17.87
N LEU A 419 27.48 31.64 -17.65
CA LEU A 419 26.58 32.29 -18.61
C LEU A 419 26.94 33.76 -18.82
N ARG A 420 27.26 34.52 -17.75
CA ARG A 420 27.76 35.90 -17.85
C ARG A 420 29.07 35.99 -18.64
N SER A 421 30.02 35.09 -18.42
CA SER A 421 31.28 35.04 -19.18
C SER A 421 31.05 34.74 -20.66
N GLU A 422 30.18 33.79 -21.00
CA GLU A 422 29.86 33.48 -22.40
C GLU A 422 29.05 34.59 -23.07
N ILE A 423 28.16 35.30 -22.35
CA ILE A 423 27.50 36.52 -22.87
C ILE A 423 28.56 37.57 -23.21
N HIS A 424 29.44 37.91 -22.26
CA HIS A 424 30.47 38.92 -22.46
C HIS A 424 31.44 38.59 -23.62
N LYS A 425 31.79 37.31 -23.77
CA LYS A 425 32.57 36.78 -24.90
C LYS A 425 31.85 36.99 -26.25
N ASN A 426 30.54 36.74 -26.31
CA ASN A 426 29.74 36.98 -27.52
C ASN A 426 29.49 38.48 -27.78
N GLU A 427 29.32 39.29 -26.74
CA GLU A 427 29.25 40.76 -26.83
C GLU A 427 30.56 41.37 -27.36
N THR A 428 31.70 40.83 -26.94
CA THR A 428 33.03 41.23 -27.44
C THR A 428 33.14 40.94 -28.93
N TRP A 429 32.79 39.71 -29.36
CA TRP A 429 32.76 39.36 -30.79
C TRP A 429 31.73 40.15 -31.59
N LEU A 430 30.61 40.56 -30.99
CA LEU A 430 29.63 41.44 -31.61
C LEU A 430 30.28 42.81 -31.87
N SER A 431 30.88 43.42 -30.85
CA SER A 431 31.57 44.70 -30.92
C SER A 431 32.71 44.71 -31.97
N GLU A 432 33.47 43.62 -32.08
CA GLU A 432 34.47 43.45 -33.16
C GLU A 432 33.89 43.50 -34.59
N VAL A 433 32.64 43.09 -34.77
CA VAL A 433 31.94 43.11 -36.07
C VAL A 433 31.36 44.49 -36.34
N GLU A 434 30.81 45.15 -35.33
CA GLU A 434 30.26 46.51 -35.47
C GLU A 434 31.38 47.55 -35.67
N GLY A 435 32.45 47.46 -34.89
CA GLY A 435 33.64 48.32 -34.99
C GLY A 435 34.43 48.20 -36.29
N LYS A 436 34.18 47.16 -37.11
CA LYS A 436 34.74 47.03 -38.46
C LYS A 436 33.91 47.73 -39.54
N GLN A 437 32.66 48.12 -39.27
CA GLN A 437 31.87 48.93 -40.21
C GLN A 437 32.11 50.44 -40.08
N SER A 438 32.52 50.92 -38.91
CA SER A 438 32.69 52.36 -38.63
C SER A 438 33.97 52.99 -39.21
N SER A 439 34.75 52.28 -40.01
CA SER A 439 36.03 52.74 -40.58
C SER A 439 35.94 53.31 -42.01
N ARG A 440 34.75 53.63 -42.52
CA ARG A 440 34.56 54.33 -43.82
C ARG A 440 33.40 55.33 -43.80
N GLY A 441 33.73 56.63 -43.70
CA GLY A 441 32.85 57.72 -44.14
C GLY A 441 32.50 58.79 -43.10
N ASP A 442 33.46 59.65 -42.72
CA ASP A 442 33.12 61.00 -42.24
C ASP A 442 32.98 61.95 -43.43
N ARG A 443 31.80 62.55 -43.60
CA ARG A 443 31.69 63.97 -44.01
C ARG A 443 30.33 64.56 -43.66
N ARG A 444 30.37 65.59 -42.82
CA ARG A 444 29.26 66.44 -42.34
C ARG A 444 28.61 67.23 -43.49
N HIS A 445 27.32 67.56 -43.37
CA HIS A 445 26.89 68.91 -42.97
C HIS A 445 25.36 69.02 -42.75
N SER A 446 24.89 70.21 -42.34
CA SER A 446 23.55 70.48 -41.79
C SER A 446 22.87 71.62 -42.54
N ALA A 447 21.54 71.56 -42.72
CA ALA A 447 20.66 72.73 -42.65
C ALA A 447 19.15 72.36 -42.61
N ASP A 448 18.48 73.00 -41.64
CA ASP A 448 17.05 73.23 -41.41
C ASP A 448 16.24 73.79 -42.60
N ASN A 449 14.94 73.45 -42.74
CA ASN A 449 13.80 74.39 -42.69
C ASN A 449 12.39 73.71 -42.67
N HIS A 450 11.32 74.53 -42.62
CA HIS A 450 9.98 74.25 -42.08
C HIS A 450 8.79 74.25 -43.10
N HIS A 451 7.59 73.91 -42.56
CA HIS A 451 6.20 74.21 -43.04
C HIS A 451 5.59 73.31 -44.15
N HIS A 452 4.25 73.09 -44.23
CA HIS A 452 3.09 73.62 -43.47
C HIS A 452 1.91 72.61 -43.33
N THR A 453 0.79 73.01 -42.68
CA THR A 453 -0.41 72.20 -42.33
C THR A 453 -1.64 72.49 -43.23
N PRO A 454 -2.83 71.84 -43.06
CA PRO A 454 -3.90 72.44 -42.22
C PRO A 454 -5.00 71.51 -41.60
N HIS A 455 -5.44 71.85 -40.35
CA HIS A 455 -6.83 71.73 -39.78
C HIS A 455 -7.46 70.31 -39.54
N GLY A 456 -8.36 70.07 -38.57
CA GLY A 456 -8.82 70.86 -37.40
C GLY A 456 -10.14 70.34 -36.73
N ARG A 457 -10.34 70.63 -35.42
CA ARG A 457 -11.54 70.35 -34.55
C ARG A 457 -11.85 68.86 -34.23
N GLU A 458 -12.58 68.48 -33.16
CA GLU A 458 -13.36 69.23 -32.14
C GLU A 458 -13.28 68.57 -30.72
N SER A 459 -13.92 69.16 -29.69
CA SER A 459 -13.82 68.76 -28.25
C SER A 459 -15.23 68.67 -27.55
N PRO A 460 -15.42 68.82 -26.21
CA PRO A 460 -15.34 67.76 -25.19
C PRO A 460 -16.55 67.68 -24.20
N GLU A 461 -16.61 66.63 -23.37
CA GLU A 461 -17.31 66.54 -22.04
C GLU A 461 -16.90 65.20 -21.35
N GLY A 462 -16.95 64.98 -20.03
CA GLY A 462 -17.30 65.79 -18.84
C GLY A 462 -16.84 65.08 -17.53
N SER A 463 -16.99 65.72 -16.36
CA SER A 463 -16.53 65.24 -15.02
C SER A 463 -17.69 64.62 -14.17
N TYR A 464 -17.64 64.27 -12.86
CA TYR A 464 -16.85 64.69 -11.68
C TYR A 464 -17.07 63.71 -10.48
N ASN A 465 -16.31 63.88 -9.37
CA ASN A 465 -16.59 63.52 -7.95
C ASN A 465 -16.50 62.04 -7.47
N ASP A 466 -16.37 61.73 -6.16
CA ASP A 466 -15.61 62.33 -5.01
C ASP A 466 -15.64 61.38 -3.77
N ASP A 467 -14.77 61.63 -2.77
CA ASP A 467 -14.73 61.34 -1.28
C ASP A 467 -15.81 60.46 -0.52
N THR A 468 -15.70 59.99 0.74
CA THR A 468 -14.78 60.16 1.92
C THR A 468 -14.88 59.01 2.97
N ASN A 469 -14.11 59.11 4.08
CA ASN A 469 -14.32 58.58 5.46
C ASN A 469 -13.84 57.16 5.88
N GLN A 470 -13.69 56.84 7.19
CA GLN A 470 -12.91 57.44 8.31
C GLN A 470 -13.15 56.66 9.65
N GLU A 471 -12.17 56.68 10.58
CA GLU A 471 -12.31 56.45 12.06
C GLU A 471 -12.77 55.03 12.58
N HIS A 472 -12.53 54.56 13.82
CA HIS A 472 -11.74 55.03 15.00
C HIS A 472 -11.37 53.88 16.00
N GLN A 473 -10.58 54.23 17.05
CA GLN A 473 -10.52 53.69 18.44
C GLN A 473 -9.76 52.39 18.85
N THR A 474 -9.05 52.55 19.99
CA THR A 474 -8.71 51.54 21.03
C THR A 474 -9.42 51.98 22.35
N PRO A 475 -9.59 51.17 23.43
CA PRO A 475 -8.50 50.85 24.39
C PRO A 475 -8.63 49.58 25.30
N HIS A 476 -7.56 49.32 26.08
CA HIS A 476 -7.43 48.57 27.36
C HIS A 476 -8.51 47.60 27.91
N ARG A 477 -8.04 46.41 28.37
CA ARG A 477 -8.24 45.92 29.76
C ARG A 477 -7.24 44.82 30.21
N THR A 478 -6.93 44.82 31.51
CA THR A 478 -6.16 43.83 32.31
C THR A 478 -7.01 43.49 33.57
N PRO A 479 -6.78 42.41 34.39
CA PRO A 479 -5.60 42.29 35.28
C PRO A 479 -5.18 40.85 35.77
N GLN A 480 -4.26 40.80 36.75
CA GLN A 480 -3.87 39.68 37.67
C GLN A 480 -2.96 38.56 37.09
N HIS A 481 -1.69 38.39 37.52
CA HIS A 481 -1.13 37.81 38.79
C HIS A 481 -1.44 36.30 38.96
N ARG A 482 -0.47 35.36 39.09
CA ARG A 482 0.78 35.31 39.93
C ARG A 482 1.96 34.51 39.28
N PRO A 483 3.17 34.43 39.91
CA PRO A 483 4.43 34.05 39.22
C PRO A 483 5.21 32.82 39.76
N ALA A 484 6.30 32.43 39.04
CA ALA A 484 7.49 31.64 39.46
C ALA A 484 7.25 30.15 39.84
N GLN A 485 8.18 29.18 39.74
CA GLN A 485 9.59 29.00 39.27
C GLN A 485 9.86 27.46 39.19
N PRO A 486 11.06 26.90 38.88
CA PRO A 486 12.21 27.35 38.09
C PRO A 486 12.58 26.34 36.95
N ALA A 487 13.78 26.44 36.37
CA ALA A 487 14.26 25.65 35.22
C ALA A 487 15.03 24.36 35.56
N GLN A 488 15.14 23.45 34.58
CA GLN A 488 16.35 22.66 34.20
C GLN A 488 16.17 22.14 32.74
N PRO A 489 17.24 21.69 32.03
CA PRO A 489 17.28 21.74 30.56
C PRO A 489 16.82 20.49 29.81
N ASN A 490 16.38 20.68 28.56
CA ASN A 490 16.55 19.66 27.51
C ASN A 490 18.03 19.60 27.14
N HIS A 491 18.62 18.41 27.13
CA HIS A 491 19.90 18.14 26.47
C HIS A 491 19.68 17.07 25.41
N ASP A 492 19.93 17.42 24.16
CA ASP A 492 19.98 16.45 23.05
C ASP A 492 21.29 15.64 23.15
N PRO A 493 21.28 14.33 22.84
CA PRO A 493 22.49 13.52 22.68
C PRO A 493 22.50 12.80 21.31
N HIS A 494 22.72 13.54 20.21
CA HIS A 494 22.79 12.97 18.85
C HIS A 494 23.92 13.56 17.97
N GLU A 495 25.14 13.57 18.51
CA GLU A 495 26.42 13.54 17.80
C GLU A 495 27.35 12.62 18.63
N PHE A 496 28.22 11.77 18.09
CA PHE A 496 28.56 11.40 16.71
C PHE A 496 29.12 9.96 16.72
N ASP A 497 28.97 9.18 15.63
CA ASP A 497 30.08 8.48 14.95
C ASP A 497 29.60 7.44 13.92
N ASP A 498 30.15 7.55 12.71
CA ASP A 498 30.20 6.49 11.69
C ASP A 498 31.59 5.81 11.80
N GLU A 499 31.76 4.84 12.71
CA GLU A 499 32.94 3.96 12.71
C GLU A 499 32.55 2.57 12.21
N PHE A 500 33.14 2.18 11.07
CA PHE A 500 32.82 0.95 10.34
C PHE A 500 33.74 -0.17 10.83
N ASP A 501 33.40 -0.76 11.98
CA ASP A 501 34.14 -1.90 12.53
C ASP A 501 33.89 -3.19 11.72
N ASP A 502 34.94 -4.01 11.54
CA ASP A 502 34.86 -5.31 10.86
C ASP A 502 34.12 -6.32 11.74
N ASP A 503 32.89 -6.70 11.34
CA ASP A 503 32.04 -7.68 12.04
C ASP A 503 32.73 -9.07 12.13
N ASP A 504 33.19 -9.41 13.34
CA ASP A 504 33.87 -10.68 13.67
C ASP A 504 32.95 -11.89 13.32
N PRO A 505 33.42 -12.92 12.57
CA PRO A 505 32.54 -13.95 12.02
C PRO A 505 31.83 -14.76 13.11
N LEU A 506 30.50 -14.62 13.14
CA LEU A 506 29.60 -15.26 14.12
C LEU A 506 29.92 -16.76 14.34
N PRO A 507 29.90 -17.23 15.59
CA PRO A 507 30.35 -18.58 15.95
C PRO A 507 29.57 -19.66 15.21
N VAL A 508 30.29 -20.57 14.56
CA VAL A 508 29.71 -21.61 13.69
C VAL A 508 28.82 -22.57 14.48
N ILE A 509 27.51 -22.42 14.32
CA ILE A 509 26.46 -23.17 15.06
C ILE A 509 26.47 -24.69 14.73
N GLY A 510 27.16 -25.13 13.68
CA GLY A 510 27.45 -26.54 13.44
C GLY A 510 28.21 -26.81 12.15
N HIS A 511 28.64 -28.05 11.95
CA HIS A 511 29.22 -28.53 10.69
C HIS A 511 28.29 -29.58 10.07
N CYS A 512 27.75 -29.30 8.88
CA CYS A 512 27.01 -30.29 8.10
C CYS A 512 27.97 -31.00 7.15
N LYS A 513 28.06 -32.33 7.24
CA LYS A 513 28.86 -33.15 6.33
C LYS A 513 27.93 -33.96 5.43
N ALA A 514 28.00 -33.72 4.12
CA ALA A 514 27.31 -34.54 3.15
C ALA A 514 27.80 -36.00 3.25
N LEU A 515 26.87 -36.94 3.44
CA LEU A 515 27.19 -38.38 3.54
C LEU A 515 27.35 -39.05 2.17
N TYR A 516 26.93 -38.38 1.09
CA TYR A 516 27.03 -38.86 -0.28
C TYR A 516 27.40 -37.70 -1.22
N SER A 517 28.26 -37.97 -2.20
CA SER A 517 28.50 -37.08 -3.33
C SER A 517 27.29 -37.08 -4.27
N PHE A 518 26.94 -35.92 -4.83
CA PHE A 518 25.92 -35.83 -5.88
C PHE A 518 26.50 -35.10 -7.09
N ASP A 519 26.77 -35.85 -8.17
CA ASP A 519 27.17 -35.27 -9.45
C ASP A 519 25.97 -34.59 -10.10
N GLY A 520 25.98 -33.26 -10.13
CA GLY A 520 24.88 -32.47 -10.67
C GLY A 520 24.83 -32.52 -12.19
N ASN A 521 23.69 -32.94 -12.74
CA ASN A 521 23.35 -32.62 -14.13
C ASN A 521 21.85 -32.34 -14.30
N CYS A 522 21.56 -31.30 -15.08
CA CYS A 522 20.28 -30.64 -15.36
C CYS A 522 18.96 -31.39 -15.06
N CYS A 523 18.06 -30.79 -14.26
CA CYS A 523 16.89 -30.04 -14.78
C CYS A 523 16.02 -29.39 -13.68
N SER A 524 15.16 -28.45 -14.08
CA SER A 524 14.35 -27.55 -13.22
C SER A 524 13.50 -28.26 -12.15
N ALA A 525 13.61 -27.80 -10.89
CA ALA A 525 12.70 -28.13 -9.80
C ALA A 525 12.52 -26.93 -8.84
N TYR A 526 11.30 -26.40 -8.73
CA TYR A 526 10.97 -25.30 -7.82
C TYR A 526 10.72 -25.82 -6.40
N CYS A 527 11.74 -25.81 -5.54
CA CYS A 527 11.62 -26.20 -4.14
C CYS A 527 10.99 -25.08 -3.27
N LEU A 528 9.67 -24.93 -3.30
CA LEU A 528 8.91 -24.19 -2.28
C LEU A 528 8.79 -25.02 -0.98
N GLY A 529 9.92 -25.17 -0.27
CA GLY A 529 9.96 -25.80 1.05
C GLY A 529 10.00 -24.75 2.16
N PHE A 530 8.94 -24.63 2.96
CA PHE A 530 8.97 -23.88 4.22
C PHE A 530 9.66 -24.71 5.31
N PRO A 531 10.80 -24.27 5.88
CA PRO A 531 11.39 -24.91 7.05
C PRO A 531 10.66 -24.43 8.32
N SER A 532 9.60 -25.13 8.72
CA SER A 532 8.97 -24.92 10.02
C SER A 532 9.87 -25.45 11.15
N VAL A 533 10.83 -24.62 11.58
CA VAL A 533 11.72 -24.92 12.71
C VAL A 533 10.91 -24.87 14.01
N ILE A 534 10.50 -26.05 14.50
CA ILE A 534 9.89 -26.21 15.82
C ILE A 534 11.02 -26.27 16.86
N SER A 535 11.25 -25.17 17.58
CA SER A 535 12.17 -25.15 18.72
C SER A 535 11.57 -25.92 19.91
N PRO A 536 12.23 -26.97 20.43
CA PRO A 536 11.78 -27.65 21.65
C PRO A 536 12.10 -26.79 22.87
N GLN A 537 11.08 -26.14 23.44
CA GLN A 537 11.21 -25.39 24.68
C GLN A 537 11.47 -26.36 25.84
N LYS A 538 12.52 -26.12 26.65
CA LYS A 538 12.85 -26.97 27.80
C LYS A 538 11.74 -26.94 28.86
N ALA A 539 11.00 -28.04 28.99
CA ALA A 539 10.20 -28.35 30.17
C ALA A 539 10.86 -29.50 30.93
N GLY A 540 11.09 -29.30 32.23
CA GLY A 540 11.61 -30.34 33.13
C GLY A 540 10.56 -31.42 33.39
N GLY A 541 11.02 -32.60 33.79
CA GLY A 541 10.23 -33.83 33.81
C GLY A 541 8.93 -33.78 34.61
N GLU A 542 7.94 -34.52 34.11
CA GLU A 542 7.40 -35.68 34.82
C GLU A 542 6.84 -36.72 33.84
N SER A 543 6.64 -37.95 34.29
CA SER A 543 6.38 -39.11 33.42
C SER A 543 4.91 -39.24 32.98
N GLY A 544 4.65 -39.31 31.68
CA GLY A 544 3.33 -39.61 31.12
C GLY A 544 3.40 -40.47 29.85
N PHE A 545 2.73 -41.62 29.85
CA PHE A 545 2.64 -42.52 28.70
C PHE A 545 1.78 -41.90 27.57
N LEU A 546 2.34 -41.76 26.36
CA LEU A 546 1.55 -41.57 25.15
C LEU A 546 1.31 -42.92 24.44
N ILE A 547 0.07 -43.39 24.46
CA ILE A 547 -0.36 -44.52 23.63
C ILE A 547 -0.72 -43.99 22.23
N GLY A 548 0.18 -44.18 21.27
CA GLY A 548 -0.02 -43.76 19.89
C GLY A 548 -0.97 -44.69 19.11
N TYR A 549 -2.18 -44.23 18.82
CA TYR A 549 -3.09 -44.92 17.90
C TYR A 549 -2.73 -44.62 16.44
N LEU A 550 -2.01 -45.54 15.79
CA LEU A 550 -1.77 -45.51 14.35
C LEU A 550 -2.98 -46.06 13.59
N SER A 551 -3.81 -45.17 13.06
CA SER A 551 -4.94 -45.54 12.19
C SER A 551 -4.44 -46.03 10.83
N HIS A 552 -4.59 -47.32 10.54
CA HIS A 552 -4.33 -47.88 9.22
C HIS A 552 -5.39 -47.43 8.21
N SER A 553 -4.99 -46.64 7.20
CA SER A 553 -5.81 -46.35 6.02
C SER A 553 -5.23 -47.09 4.81
N ALA A 554 -5.74 -48.30 4.55
CA ALA A 554 -5.25 -49.15 3.46
C ALA A 554 -5.79 -48.67 2.10
N LEU A 555 -4.92 -48.06 1.29
CA LEU A 555 -5.20 -47.78 -0.12
C LEU A 555 -5.07 -49.09 -0.94
N LYS A 556 -6.21 -49.65 -1.37
CA LYS A 556 -6.22 -50.70 -2.40
C LYS A 556 -5.94 -50.09 -3.77
N LEU A 557 -4.83 -50.48 -4.39
CA LEU A 557 -4.63 -50.33 -5.83
C LEU A 557 -5.40 -51.44 -6.57
N PRO A 558 -6.12 -51.14 -7.67
CA PRO A 558 -6.58 -52.17 -8.59
C PRO A 558 -5.40 -52.66 -9.43
N VAL A 559 -5.19 -53.97 -9.49
CA VAL A 559 -4.31 -54.58 -10.50
C VAL A 559 -5.08 -54.62 -11.82
N GLY A 560 -4.44 -54.17 -12.90
CA GLY A 560 -5.01 -54.27 -14.24
C GLY A 560 -4.72 -55.63 -14.86
N GLU A 561 -5.74 -56.28 -15.40
CA GLU A 561 -5.60 -57.40 -16.34
C GLU A 561 -5.98 -56.92 -17.74
N ASN A 562 -5.19 -57.36 -18.72
CA ASN A 562 -5.42 -57.34 -20.17
C ASN A 562 -5.12 -58.79 -20.63
N PRO A 563 -5.64 -59.28 -21.78
CA PRO A 563 -6.13 -58.53 -22.93
C PRO A 563 -7.65 -58.36 -23.03
#